data_AF-A0A962ZLB4-F1
#
_entry.id   AF-A0A962ZLB4-F1
#
_cell.length_a   1.000
_cell.length_b   1.000
_cell.length_c   1.000
_cell.angle_alpha   90.00
_cell.angle_beta   90.00
_cell.angle_gamma   90.00
#
_symmetry.space_group_name_H-M   'P 1'
#
loop_
_entity.id
_entity.type
_entity.pdbx_description
1 polymer ?
#
loop_
_entity_poly.entity_id
_entity_poly.type
_entity_poly.pdbx_seq_one_letter_code
_entity_poly.pdbx_strand_id
1 'polypeptide(L)'
;ITTVGYGDLAPQTPLGRAIASVGMLIGYAVIALPTGIISAELTRAQIYKEEQFRQQSRNCTNCASVESDPQARYCRKCGSSLPKPGHAPD
;
A
#
# COMPACT_ATOMS: atom_id res chain seq x y z
N ILE A 1 19.50 14.79 14.40
CA ILE A 1 18.82 13.87 15.36
C ILE A 1 18.68 12.43 14.85
N THR A 2 18.94 12.07 13.58
CA THR A 2 18.99 10.64 13.15
C THR A 2 20.27 10.28 12.37
N THR A 3 21.34 11.00 12.65
CA THR A 3 22.67 10.88 12.06
C THR A 3 23.63 11.22 13.18
N VAL A 4 24.09 10.22 13.93
CA VAL A 4 25.10 10.40 14.98
C VAL A 4 26.43 10.69 14.30
N GLY A 5 26.54 11.83 13.62
CA GLY A 5 27.81 12.38 13.20
C GLY A 5 28.56 12.70 14.47
N TYR A 6 29.35 11.74 14.96
CA TYR A 6 30.20 12.01 16.10
C TYR A 6 31.19 13.12 15.74
N GLY A 7 31.59 13.22 14.47
CA GLY A 7 32.52 14.22 13.93
C GLY A 7 33.93 14.00 14.50
N ASP A 8 34.01 14.03 15.84
CA ASP A 8 35.15 13.75 16.73
C ASP A 8 34.76 13.40 18.20
N LEU A 9 33.49 13.51 18.65
CA LEU A 9 33.08 13.45 20.07
C LEU A 9 32.32 12.17 20.45
N ALA A 10 32.97 11.02 20.42
CA ALA A 10 32.39 9.77 20.93
C ALA A 10 32.47 9.69 22.48
N PRO A 11 31.43 9.19 23.19
CA PRO A 11 31.52 8.97 24.62
C PRO A 11 32.62 7.94 24.90
N GLN A 12 33.69 8.38 25.57
CA GLN A 12 34.80 7.51 25.95
C GLN A 12 34.53 6.74 27.24
N THR A 13 33.55 7.21 28.03
CA THR A 13 33.17 6.53 29.26
C THR A 13 32.23 5.35 28.98
N PRO A 14 32.37 4.22 29.70
CA PRO A 14 31.51 3.06 29.51
C PRO A 14 30.03 3.40 29.76
N LEU A 15 29.75 4.28 30.74
CA LEU A 15 28.40 4.76 31.00
C LEU A 15 27.83 5.60 29.84
N GLY A 16 28.65 6.48 29.26
CA GLY A 16 28.22 7.29 28.11
C GLY A 16 27.95 6.45 26.87
N ARG A 17 28.73 5.38 26.65
CA ARG A 17 28.49 4.42 25.56
C ARG A 17 27.18 3.65 25.74
N ALA A 18 26.85 3.26 26.97
CA ALA A 18 25.59 2.57 27.27
C ALA A 18 24.36 3.46 27.04
N ILE A 19 24.42 4.73 27.43
CA ILE A 19 23.29 5.67 27.20
C ILE A 19 23.16 5.98 25.71
N ALA A 20 24.28 6.14 25.00
CA ALA A 20 24.28 6.39 23.57
C ALA A 20 23.67 5.22 22.77
N SER A 21 23.97 3.97 23.12
CA SER A 21 23.39 2.81 22.44
C SER A 21 21.88 2.69 22.68
N VAL A 22 21.41 2.96 23.89
CA VAL A 22 19.97 2.99 24.20
C VAL A 22 19.26 4.11 23.42
N GLY A 23 19.87 5.29 23.34
CA GLY A 23 19.35 6.40 22.55
C GLY A 23 19.20 6.07 21.06
N MET A 24 20.13 5.31 20.48
CA MET A 24 20.02 4.85 19.08
C MET A 24 18.83 3.91 18.88
N LEU A 25 18.60 2.98 19.81
CA LEU A 25 17.46 2.05 19.75
C LEU A 25 16.12 2.80 19.85
N ILE A 26 16.03 3.78 20.74
CA ILE A 26 14.84 4.65 20.86
C ILE A 26 14.64 5.45 19.58
N GLY A 27 15.71 6.02 19.01
CA GLY A 27 15.64 6.76 17.75
C GLY A 27 15.06 5.92 16.61
N TYR A 28 15.48 4.66 16.49
CA TYR A 28 14.89 3.74 15.51
C TYR A 28 13.42 3.44 15.80
N ALA A 29 13.06 3.21 17.07
CA ALA A 29 11.68 2.99 17.47
C ALA A 29 10.77 4.17 17.11
N VAL A 30 11.23 5.41 17.31
CA VAL A 30 10.48 6.63 16.98
C VAL A 30 10.23 6.76 15.48
N ILE A 31 11.15 6.32 14.62
CA ILE A 31 10.96 6.33 13.16
C ILE A 31 10.00 5.21 12.71
N ALA A 32 10.05 4.06 13.38
CA ALA A 32 9.22 2.91 13.02
C ALA A 32 7.72 3.17 13.23
N LEU A 33 7.34 3.93 14.26
CA LEU A 33 5.94 4.21 14.59
C LEU A 33 5.15 4.97 13.49
N PRO A 34 5.58 6.16 13.02
CA PRO A 34 4.85 6.88 11.97
C PRO A 34 4.87 6.10 10.65
N THR A 35 5.99 5.44 10.33
CA THR A 35 6.09 4.57 9.14
C THR A 35 5.09 3.43 9.21
N GLY A 36 4.93 2.80 10.37
CA GLY A 36 3.96 1.72 10.60
C GLY A 36 2.52 2.17 10.42
N ILE A 37 2.15 3.35 10.95
CA ILE A 37 0.79 3.91 10.78
C ILE A 37 0.50 4.19 9.29
N ILE A 38 1.43 4.86 8.60
CA ILE A 38 1.28 5.18 7.17
C ILE A 38 1.21 3.90 6.33
N SER A 39 2.05 2.91 6.64
CA SER A 39 2.04 1.62 5.96
C SER A 39 0.70 0.91 6.12
N ALA A 40 0.13 0.89 7.33
CA ALA A 40 -1.17 0.26 7.57
C ALA A 40 -2.30 0.91 6.77
N GLU A 41 -2.31 2.25 6.70
CA GLU A 41 -3.32 2.97 5.92
C GLU A 41 -3.14 2.76 4.42
N LEU A 42 -1.90 2.76 3.93
CA LEU A 42 -1.61 2.47 2.52
C LEU A 42 -2.06 1.06 2.13
N THR A 43 -1.77 0.06 2.95
CA THR A 43 -2.22 -1.32 2.70
C THR A 43 -3.75 -1.40 2.67
N ARG A 44 -4.45 -0.74 3.60
CA ARG A 44 -5.92 -0.67 3.56
C ARG A 44 -6.42 -0.01 2.28
N ALA A 45 -5.86 1.13 1.90
CA ALA A 45 -6.24 1.83 0.68
C ALA A 45 -6.00 0.99 -0.59
N GLN A 46 -4.95 0.17 -0.61
CA GLN A 46 -4.69 -0.78 -1.71
C GLN A 46 -5.75 -1.87 -1.77
N ILE A 47 -6.09 -2.49 -0.63
CA ILE A 47 -7.14 -3.52 -0.55
C ILE A 47 -8.48 -2.96 -1.03
N TYR A 48 -8.87 -1.77 -0.55
CA TYR A 48 -10.11 -1.12 -1.00
C TYR A 48 -10.13 -0.86 -2.51
N LYS A 49 -9.01 -0.45 -3.12
CA LYS A 49 -8.91 -0.26 -4.57
C LYS A 49 -9.06 -1.58 -5.33
N GLU A 50 -8.45 -2.65 -4.84
CA GLU A 50 -8.55 -3.98 -5.46
C GLU A 50 -10.00 -4.51 -5.40
N GLU A 51 -10.67 -4.36 -4.26
CA GLU A 51 -12.09 -4.70 -4.11
C GLU A 51 -12.97 -3.90 -5.06
N GLN A 52 -12.76 -2.58 -5.18
CA GLN A 52 -13.48 -1.73 -6.13
C GLN A 52 -13.27 -2.18 -7.58
N PHE A 53 -12.03 -2.47 -7.96
CA PHE A 53 -11.71 -2.98 -9.30
C PHE A 53 -12.41 -4.30 -9.58
N ARG A 54 -12.47 -5.20 -8.59
CA ARG A 54 -13.12 -6.50 -8.71
C ARG A 54 -14.64 -6.39 -8.81
N GLN A 55 -15.25 -5.45 -8.07
CA GLN A 55 -16.70 -5.17 -8.14
C GLN A 55 -17.11 -4.51 -9.45
N GLN A 56 -16.26 -3.65 -10.01
CA GLN A 56 -16.54 -2.91 -11.24
C GLN A 56 -16.17 -3.70 -12.50
N SER A 57 -15.24 -4.65 -12.39
CA SER A 57 -14.85 -5.51 -13.50
C SER A 57 -15.99 -6.42 -13.94
N ARG A 58 -16.24 -6.48 -15.25
CA ARG A 58 -17.26 -7.35 -15.84
C ARG A 58 -16.63 -8.39 -16.74
N ASN A 59 -17.12 -9.62 -16.65
CA ASN A 59 -16.73 -10.68 -17.58
C ASN A 59 -17.58 -10.60 -18.84
N CYS A 60 -16.93 -10.59 -19.99
CA CYS A 60 -17.60 -10.70 -21.28
C CYS A 60 -18.10 -12.13 -21.48
N THR A 61 -19.40 -12.31 -21.75
CA THR A 61 -20.01 -13.63 -21.99
C THR A 61 -19.61 -14.25 -23.34
N ASN A 62 -19.12 -13.47 -24.29
CA ASN A 62 -18.74 -13.95 -25.62
C ASN A 62 -17.29 -14.45 -25.68
N CYS A 63 -16.34 -13.72 -25.09
CA CYS A 63 -14.91 -14.02 -25.21
C CYS A 63 -14.16 -14.20 -23.87
N ALA A 64 -14.89 -14.18 -22.75
CA ALA A 64 -14.36 -14.32 -21.39
C ALA A 64 -13.30 -13.28 -20.98
N SER A 65 -13.12 -12.20 -21.74
CA SER A 65 -12.24 -11.11 -21.31
C SER A 65 -12.85 -10.35 -20.14
N VAL A 66 -12.01 -9.94 -19.21
CA VAL A 66 -12.38 -9.02 -18.13
C VAL A 66 -12.31 -7.59 -18.65
N GLU A 67 -13.41 -6.87 -18.61
CA GLU A 67 -13.45 -5.43 -18.86
C GLU A 67 -13.41 -4.68 -17.53
N SER A 68 -12.42 -3.79 -17.40
CA SER A 68 -12.18 -3.02 -16.18
C SER A 68 -12.80 -1.63 -16.19
N ASP A 69 -13.22 -1.13 -17.35
CA ASP A 69 -13.85 0.18 -17.48
C ASP A 69 -15.33 0.10 -17.03
N PRO A 70 -15.73 0.80 -15.96
CA PRO A 70 -17.11 0.76 -15.46
C PRO A 70 -18.13 1.30 -16.46
N GLN A 71 -17.70 2.21 -17.34
CA GLN A 71 -18.55 2.88 -18.32
C GLN A 71 -18.55 2.19 -19.69
N ALA A 72 -17.76 1.13 -19.87
CA ALA A 72 -17.73 0.39 -21.12
C ALA A 72 -19.09 -0.28 -21.38
N ARG A 73 -19.70 0.06 -22.53
CA ARG A 73 -20.92 -0.58 -23.05
C ARG A 73 -20.60 -1.81 -23.90
N TYR A 74 -19.40 -1.87 -24.47
CA TYR A 74 -18.94 -2.93 -25.36
C TYR A 74 -17.58 -3.45 -24.91
N CYS A 75 -17.33 -4.74 -25.12
CA CYS A 75 -16.06 -5.38 -24.82
C CYS A 75 -14.95 -4.84 -25.72
N ARG A 76 -13.84 -4.36 -25.14
CA ARG A 76 -12.68 -3.87 -25.92
C ARG A 76 -12.03 -4.93 -26.82
N LYS A 77 -12.16 -6.21 -26.49
CA LYS A 77 -11.51 -7.32 -27.21
C LYS A 77 -12.34 -7.85 -28.38
N CYS A 78 -13.66 -8.00 -28.23
CA CYS A 78 -14.52 -8.65 -29.23
C CYS A 78 -15.71 -7.80 -29.69
N GLY A 79 -15.95 -6.63 -29.10
CA GLY A 79 -17.01 -5.72 -29.49
C GLY A 79 -18.44 -6.11 -29.07
N SER A 80 -18.64 -7.23 -28.38
CA SER A 80 -19.98 -7.60 -27.89
C SER A 80 -20.45 -6.69 -26.76
N SER A 81 -21.76 -6.49 -26.64
CA SER A 81 -22.36 -5.71 -25.55
C SER A 81 -22.03 -6.33 -24.19
N LEU A 82 -21.57 -5.51 -23.25
CA LEU A 82 -21.31 -5.95 -21.89
C LEU A 82 -22.59 -5.88 -21.04
N PRO A 83 -22.76 -6.80 -20.07
CA PRO A 83 -23.88 -6.75 -19.12
C PRO A 83 -23.82 -5.46 -18.29
N LYS A 84 -24.96 -5.01 -17.73
CA LYS A 84 -25.02 -3.80 -16.86
C LYS A 84 -24.36 -4.05 -15.50
N PRO A 85 -23.81 -3.01 -14.83
CA PRO A 85 -23.02 -3.22 -13.62
C PRO A 85 -23.98 -3.46 -12.47
N GLY A 86 -23.72 -4.48 -11.66
CA GLY A 86 -24.57 -4.79 -10.49
C GLY A 86 -25.87 -5.53 -10.81
N HIS A 87 -26.06 -6.07 -12.01
CA HIS A 87 -27.13 -7.02 -12.29
C HIS A 87 -26.53 -8.43 -12.39
N ALA A 88 -26.97 -9.34 -11.53
CA ALA A 88 -26.66 -10.75 -11.69
C ALA A 88 -27.26 -11.23 -13.03
N PRO A 89 -26.57 -12.10 -13.78
CA PRO A 89 -27.17 -12.72 -14.95
C PRO A 89 -28.32 -13.64 -14.50
N ASP A 90 -29.52 -13.39 -15.01
CA ASP A 90 -30.67 -14.30 -14.90
C ASP A 90 -30.45 -15.59 -15.70
#